data_AF-A0A743PBR2-F1
#
_entry.id   AF-A0A743PBR2-F1
#
_cell.length_a   1.000
_cell.length_b   1.000
_cell.length_c   1.000
_cell.angle_alpha   90.00
_cell.angle_beta   90.00
_cell.angle_gamma   90.00
#
_symmetry.space_group_name_H-M   'P 1'
#
loop_
_entity.id
_entity.type
_entity.pdbx_description
1 polymer ?
#
loop_
_entity_poly.entity_id
_entity_poly.type
_entity_poly.pdbx_seq_one_letter_code
_entity_poly.pdbx_strand_id
1 'polypeptide(L)' 'MRSYSPVFRVKDDMEAKVLDAFFVRHGGWKAFLWRSPVTNRMVRVVCRQWSTTTDNIWMDFHCQFDEVIA' A
#
# COMPACT_ATOMS: atom_id res chain seq x y z
N MET A 1 17.62 0.69 -5.89
CA MET A 1 16.14 0.77 -5.77
C MET A 1 15.79 0.45 -4.32
N ARG A 2 15.05 1.31 -3.62
CA ARG A 2 14.63 1.03 -2.24
C ARG A 2 13.26 0.38 -2.27
N SER A 3 13.07 -0.63 -1.45
CA SER A 3 11.80 -1.33 -1.30
C SER A 3 11.28 -1.18 0.12
N TYR A 4 9.96 -1.16 0.27
CA TYR A 4 9.25 -1.02 1.52
C TYR A 4 8.15 -2.08 1.59
N SER A 5 7.90 -2.60 2.78
CA SER A 5 6.80 -3.54 3.01
C SER A 5 5.81 -2.98 4.03
N PRO A 6 5.09 -1.89 3.70
CA PRO A 6 4.11 -1.33 4.62
C PRO A 6 2.92 -2.28 4.79
N VAL A 7 2.37 -2.26 6.00
CA VAL A 7 1.12 -2.94 6.34
C VAL A 7 0.09 -1.89 6.70
N PHE A 8 -1.03 -1.89 5.99
CA PHE A 8 -2.17 -1.03 6.32
C PHE A 8 -3.23 -1.87 7.02
N ARG A 9 -3.50 -1.52 8.28
CA ARG A 9 -4.54 -2.15 9.09
C ARG A 9 -5.81 -1.31 9.04
N VAL A 10 -6.91 -1.91 8.62
CA VAL A 10 -8.24 -1.29 8.59
C VAL A 10 -9.24 -2.15 9.34
N LYS A 11 -10.33 -1.55 9.82
CA LYS A 11 -11.42 -2.25 10.50
C LYS A 11 -12.74 -2.18 9.74
N ASP A 12 -12.94 -1.08 9.02
CA ASP A 12 -14.17 -0.83 8.31
C ASP A 12 -14.14 -1.44 6.90
N ASP A 13 -15.21 -2.15 6.54
CA ASP A 13 -15.34 -2.82 5.25
C ASP A 13 -15.29 -1.84 4.07
N MET A 14 -15.80 -0.63 4.26
CA MET A 14 -15.77 0.40 3.21
C MET A 14 -14.36 0.94 3.03
N GLU A 15 -13.63 1.19 4.12
CA GLU A 15 -12.20 1.54 4.07
C GLU A 15 -11.39 0.45 3.35
N ALA A 16 -11.63 -0.83 3.68
CA ALA A 16 -10.96 -1.95 3.02
C ALA A 16 -11.24 -1.98 1.52
N LYS A 17 -12.49 -1.80 1.09
CA LYS A 17 -12.87 -1.73 -0.33
C LYS A 17 -12.24 -0.55 -1.05
N VAL A 18 -12.20 0.62 -0.41
CA VAL A 18 -11.59 1.82 -1.00
C VAL A 18 -10.08 1.63 -1.17
N LEU A 19 -9.41 1.04 -0.18
CA LEU A 19 -7.98 0.78 -0.22
C LEU A 19 -7.62 -0.28 -1.26
N ASP A 20 -8.35 -1.40 -1.31
CA ASP A 20 -8.15 -2.41 -2.33
C ASP A 20 -8.36 -1.85 -3.74
N ALA A 21 -9.46 -1.11 -3.95
CA ALA A 21 -9.73 -0.46 -5.22
C ALA A 21 -8.67 0.59 -5.58
N PHE A 22 -8.07 1.27 -4.60
CA PHE A 22 -6.93 2.17 -4.84
C PHE A 22 -5.73 1.41 -5.41
N PHE A 23 -5.37 0.27 -4.81
CA PHE A 23 -4.27 -0.56 -5.29
C PHE A 23 -4.57 -1.16 -6.66
N VAL A 24 -5.79 -1.65 -6.90
CA VAL A 24 -6.23 -2.12 -8.23
C VAL A 24 -6.13 -1.02 -9.29
N ARG A 25 -6.58 0.21 -8.98
CA ARG A 25 -6.48 1.35 -9.93
C ARG A 25 -5.06 1.74 -10.27
N HIS A 26 -4.13 1.61 -9.31
CA HIS A 26 -2.70 1.87 -9.56
C HIS A 26 -1.99 0.63 -10.12
N GLY A 27 -2.65 -0.53 -10.06
CA GLY A 27 -2.47 -1.69 -10.93
C GLY A 27 -1.09 -2.33 -10.88
N GLY A 28 -0.31 -2.06 -9.84
CA GLY A 28 1.06 -2.56 -9.77
C GLY A 28 2.05 -1.94 -10.75
N TRP A 29 1.67 -0.89 -11.48
CA TRP A 29 2.58 -0.24 -12.44
C TRP A 29 2.54 1.29 -12.36
N LYS A 30 1.41 1.88 -11.94
CA LYS A 30 1.29 3.33 -11.81
C LYS A 30 1.84 3.79 -10.48
N ALA A 31 2.83 4.67 -10.56
CA ALA A 31 3.44 5.24 -9.37
C ALA A 31 2.53 6.23 -8.66
N PHE A 32 2.57 6.25 -7.33
CA PHE A 32 1.88 7.21 -6.48
C PHE A 32 2.83 7.77 -5.42
N LEU A 33 2.44 8.89 -4.83
CA LEU A 33 3.18 9.52 -3.75
C LEU A 33 2.81 8.86 -2.42
N TRP A 34 3.83 8.49 -1.65
CA TRP A 34 3.67 7.89 -0.33
C TRP A 34 4.62 8.54 0.68
N ARG A 35 4.12 8.84 1.88
CA ARG A 35 4.94 9.32 2.99
C ARG A 35 5.36 8.14 3.85
N SER A 36 6.64 7.81 3.83
CA SER A 36 7.16 6.74 4.69
C SER A 36 7.05 7.15 6.17
N PRO A 37 6.41 6.35 7.05
CA PRO A 37 6.35 6.68 8.48
C PRO A 37 7.72 6.59 9.15
N VAL A 38 8.66 5.81 8.59
CA VAL A 38 10.01 5.62 9.14
C VAL A 38 10.90 6.84 8.89
N THR A 39 10.86 7.39 7.67
CA THR A 39 11.74 8.50 7.26
C THR A 39 11.04 9.85 7.22
N ASN A 40 9.71 9.86 7.33
CA ASN A 40 8.83 11.01 7.15
C ASN A 40 9.02 11.77 5.83
N ARG A 41 9.57 11.10 4.81
CA ARG A 41 9.79 11.67 3.47
C ARG A 41 8.71 11.22 2.51
N MET A 42 8.30 12.14 1.64
CA MET A 42 7.49 11.82 0.47
C MET A 42 8.39 11.15 -0.56
N VAL A 43 8.03 9.94 -0.95
CA VAL A 43 8.69 9.16 -2.01
C VAL A 43 7.65 8.76 -3.05
N ARG A 44 8.10 8.55 -4.28
CA ARG A 44 7.25 8.06 -5.37
C ARG A 44 7.46 6.55 -5.48
N VAL A 45 6.39 5.78 -5.35
CA VAL A 45 6.45 4.31 -5.26
C VAL A 45 5.44 3.63 -6.18
N VAL A 46 5.69 2.37 -6.54
CA VAL A 46 4.71 1.47 -7.16
C VAL A 46 4.40 0.32 -6.19
N CYS A 47 3.14 -0.11 -6.10
CA CYS A 47 2.73 -1.28 -5.31
C CYS A 47 2.41 -2.46 -6.22
N ARG A 48 3.40 -3.29 -6.55
CA ARG A 48 3.24 -4.37 -7.56
C ARG A 48 2.34 -5.50 -7.09
N GLN A 49 2.37 -5.76 -5.79
CA GLN A 49 1.67 -6.86 -5.17
C GLN A 49 1.23 -6.45 -3.78
N TRP A 50 0.02 -6.88 -3.42
CA TRP A 50 -0.46 -6.88 -2.05
C TRP A 50 -1.25 -8.16 -1.77
N SER A 51 -1.34 -8.50 -0.50
CA SER A 51 -2.18 -9.58 0.00
C SER A 51 -2.93 -9.10 1.23
N THR A 52 -4.12 -9.63 1.44
CA THR A 52 -4.95 -9.28 2.59
C THR A 52 -5.07 -10.45 3.54
N THR A 53 -4.88 -10.21 4.83
CA THR A 53 -5.20 -11.16 5.90
C THR A 53 -6.28 -10.58 6.78
N THR A 54 -7.31 -11.36 7.08
CA THR A 54 -8.40 -10.96 7.96
C THR A 54 -8.22 -11.63 9.32
N ASP A 55 -8.22 -10.83 10.38
CA ASP A 55 -8.21 -11.28 11.77
C ASP A 55 -9.39 -10.65 12.51
N ASN A 56 -10.45 -11.45 12.67
CA ASN A 56 -11.73 -11.02 13.23
C ASN A 56 -12.30 -9.80 12.47
N ILE A 57 -12.31 -8.62 13.10
CA ILE A 57 -12.81 -7.36 12.52
C ILE A 57 -11.71 -6.55 11.82
N TRP A 58 -10.46 -7.00 11.88
CA TRP A 58 -9.33 -6.29 11.31
C TRP A 58 -8.91 -6.93 10.00
N MET A 59 -8.48 -6.10 9.07
CA MET A 59 -7.89 -6.52 7.80
C MET A 59 -6.54 -5.84 7.63
N ASP A 60 -5.52 -6.65 7.35
CA ASP A 60 -4.16 -6.20 7.10
C ASP A 60 -3.83 -6.35 5.62
N PHE A 61 -3.52 -5.24 4.97
CA PHE A 61 -3.02 -5.19 3.60
C PHE A 61 -1.49 -5.16 3.65
N HIS A 62 -0.89 -6.29 3.31
CA HIS A 62 0.56 -6.44 3.21
C HIS A 62 0.99 -6.04 1.80
N CYS A 63 1.69 -4.92 1.66
CA CYS A 63 2.05 -4.36 0.36
C CYS A 63 3.55 -4.49 0.08
N GLN A 64 3.92 -4.56 -1.19
CA GLN A 64 5.31 -4.46 -1.66
C GLN A 64 5.49 -3.19 -2.48
N PHE A 65 6.12 -2.18 -1.89
CA PHE A 65 6.35 -0.88 -2.51
C PHE A 65 7.79 -0.77 -2.99
N ASP A 66 7.99 -0.42 -4.25
CA ASP A 66 9.31 -0.08 -4.78
C ASP A 66 9.38 1.40 -5.14
N GLU A 67 10.43 2.07 -4.67
CA GLU A 67 10.71 3.46 -5.01
C GLU A 67 11.09 3.59 -6.49
N VAL A 68 10.41 4.51 -7.19
CA VAL A 68 10.69 4.84 -8.58
C VAL A 68 11.40 6.19 -8.65
N ILE A 69 12.69 6.15 -9.01
CA ILE A 69 13.45 7.35 -9.33
C ILE A 69 12.92 7.85 -10.68
N ALA A 70 12.50 9.13 -10.72
CA ALA A 70 12.10 9.78 -11.97
C ALA A 70 13.35 10.19 -12.76
#